data_AF-A0A1J3D5F0-F1
#
_entry.id   AF-A0A1J3D5F0-F1
#
_cell.length_a   1.000
_cell.length_b   1.000
_cell.length_c   1.000
_cell.angle_alpha   90.00
_cell.angle_beta   90.00
_cell.angle_gamma   90.00
#
_symmetry.space_group_name_H-M   'P 1'
#
loop_
_entity.id
_entity.type
_entity.pdbx_description
1 polymer ?
#
loop_
_entity_poly.entity_id
_entity_poly.type
_entity_poly.pdbx_seq_one_letter_code
_entity_poly.pdbx_strand_id
1 'polypeptide(L)'
;RPLNWREHAKYDLIAWDCPDDQTIVFKNPNPERSAAKYSFDKVFEPNCATQEVYEGGSRDVALSALAGTNATIFAYGQTSSGKTFTMRGVTESVVKDIYEHIRKTQER
;
A
#
# COMPACT_ATOMS: atom_id res chain seq x y z
N ARG A 1 2.71 -6.47 4.41
CA ARG A 1 4.17 -6.70 4.29
C ARG A 1 4.48 -8.15 4.64
N PRO A 2 5.53 -8.76 4.09
CA PRO A 2 5.91 -10.11 4.45
C PRO A 2 6.49 -10.13 5.87
N LEU A 3 6.56 -11.34 6.45
CA LEU A 3 7.26 -11.55 7.71
C LEU A 3 8.75 -11.23 7.53
N ASN A 4 9.36 -10.59 8.53
CA ASN A 4 10.79 -10.32 8.55
C ASN A 4 11.55 -11.54 9.11
N TRP A 5 12.87 -11.55 8.98
CA TRP A 5 13.70 -12.68 9.43
C TRP A 5 13.58 -12.98 10.94
N ARG A 6 13.32 -11.96 11.79
CA ARG A 6 13.16 -12.15 13.23
C ARG A 6 11.84 -12.83 13.58
N GLU A 7 10.78 -12.51 12.83
CA GLU A 7 9.46 -13.14 12.94
C GLU A 7 9.55 -14.60 12.48
N HIS A 8 10.24 -14.88 11.38
CA HIS A 8 10.52 -16.26 10.94
C HIS A 8 11.34 -17.06 11.96
N ALA A 9 12.37 -16.47 12.56
CA ALA A 9 13.20 -17.12 13.57
C ALA A 9 12.41 -17.50 14.84
N LYS A 10 11.27 -16.84 15.08
CA LYS A 10 10.33 -17.15 16.17
C LYS A 10 9.23 -18.13 15.76
N TYR A 11 9.22 -18.59 14.50
CA TYR A 11 8.15 -19.40 13.93
C TYR A 11 6.78 -18.71 13.99
N ASP A 12 6.75 -17.39 13.84
CA ASP A 12 5.50 -16.63 13.76
C ASP A 12 4.71 -17.08 12.52
N LEU A 13 3.38 -17.20 12.68
CA LEU A 13 2.47 -17.57 11.61
C LEU A 13 1.96 -16.33 10.87
N ILE A 14 1.65 -16.50 9.58
CA ILE A 14 0.96 -15.46 8.80
C ILE A 14 -0.48 -15.33 9.30
N ALA A 15 -0.76 -14.23 9.99
CA ALA A 15 -2.05 -13.99 10.63
C ALA A 15 -3.12 -13.42 9.69
N TRP A 16 -2.73 -12.90 8.52
CA TRP A 16 -3.64 -12.23 7.58
C TRP A 16 -3.61 -12.90 6.21
N ASP A 17 -4.80 -13.20 5.68
CA ASP A 17 -5.01 -13.60 4.29
C ASP A 17 -5.51 -12.43 3.46
N CYS A 18 -5.16 -12.42 2.18
CA CYS A 18 -5.70 -11.52 1.17
C CYS A 18 -6.35 -12.38 0.07
N PRO A 19 -7.61 -12.83 0.23
CA PRO A 19 -8.26 -13.70 -0.75
C PRO A 19 -8.53 -13.01 -2.10
N ASP A 20 -8.64 -11.69 -2.09
CA ASP A 20 -8.89 -10.85 -3.24
C ASP A 20 -8.27 -9.45 -3.01
N ASP A 21 -8.48 -8.54 -3.96
CA ASP A 21 -7.89 -7.21 -3.96
C ASP A 21 -8.71 -6.18 -3.15
N GLN A 22 -9.71 -6.59 -2.38
CA GLN A 22 -10.55 -5.71 -1.57
C GLN A 22 -10.75 -6.20 -0.14
N THR A 23 -10.37 -7.43 0.17
CA THR A 23 -10.68 -8.07 1.45
C THR A 23 -9.42 -8.59 2.13
N ILE A 24 -9.36 -8.47 3.45
CA ILE A 24 -8.42 -9.22 4.30
C ILE A 24 -9.17 -10.08 5.31
N VAL A 25 -8.60 -11.23 5.63
CA VAL A 25 -9.16 -12.19 6.58
C VAL A 25 -8.14 -12.49 7.68
N PHE A 26 -8.53 -12.27 8.93
CA PHE A 26 -7.72 -12.67 10.08
C PHE A 26 -7.81 -14.19 10.29
N LYS A 27 -6.69 -14.89 10.09
CA LYS A 27 -6.56 -16.32 10.40
C LYS A 27 -6.33 -16.47 11.90
N ASN A 28 -7.40 -16.79 12.63
CA ASN A 28 -7.27 -17.09 14.04
C ASN A 28 -6.66 -18.50 14.22
N PRO A 29 -5.52 -18.64 14.92
CA PRO A 29 -4.99 -19.96 15.25
C PRO A 29 -5.89 -20.73 16.23
N ASN A 30 -6.80 -20.06 16.94
CA ASN A 30 -7.81 -20.70 17.78
C ASN A 30 -9.11 -20.93 16.97
N PRO A 31 -9.49 -22.19 16.70
CA PRO A 31 -10.68 -22.53 15.92
C PRO A 31 -12.01 -22.15 16.58
N GLU A 32 -12.02 -21.89 17.89
CA GLU A 32 -13.25 -21.47 18.61
C GLU A 32 -13.62 -20.00 18.38
N ARG A 33 -12.73 -19.20 17.80
CA ARG A 33 -12.98 -17.79 17.52
C ARG A 33 -13.13 -17.57 16.02
N SER A 34 -14.29 -17.07 15.62
CA SER A 34 -14.61 -16.76 14.22
C SER A 34 -13.55 -15.87 13.57
N ALA A 35 -13.15 -16.22 12.35
CA ALA A 35 -12.27 -15.38 11.53
C ALA A 35 -12.95 -14.03 11.25
N ALA A 36 -12.22 -12.94 11.47
CA ALA A 36 -12.69 -11.60 11.16
C ALA A 36 -12.35 -11.23 9.71
N LYS A 37 -13.29 -10.62 9.01
CA LYS A 37 -13.11 -10.13 7.63
C LYS A 37 -13.26 -8.62 7.60
N TYR A 38 -12.42 -7.96 6.80
CA TYR A 38 -12.43 -6.51 6.63
C TYR A 38 -12.30 -6.18 5.14
N SER A 39 -13.06 -5.19 4.68
CA SER A 39 -13.08 -4.75 3.29
C SER A 39 -12.54 -3.34 3.14
N PHE A 40 -11.87 -3.08 2.01
CA PHE A 40 -11.20 -1.83 1.65
C PHE A 40 -11.38 -1.57 0.15
N ASP A 41 -11.11 -0.35 -0.30
CA ASP A 41 -11.15 -0.02 -1.73
C ASP A 41 -10.12 -0.80 -2.54
N LYS A 42 -8.93 -1.00 -1.95
CA LYS A 42 -7.85 -1.82 -2.50
C LYS A 42 -6.99 -2.44 -1.40
N VAL A 43 -6.63 -3.72 -1.59
CA VAL A 43 -5.71 -4.50 -0.76
C VAL A 43 -4.53 -4.93 -1.64
N PHE A 44 -3.32 -4.78 -1.10
CA PHE A 44 -2.09 -5.19 -1.77
C PHE A 44 -1.46 -6.36 -1.01
N GLU A 45 -1.17 -7.43 -1.74
CA GLU A 45 -0.56 -8.62 -1.16
C GLU A 45 0.83 -8.35 -0.58
N PRO A 46 1.33 -9.20 0.34
CA PRO A 46 2.62 -9.00 0.98
C PRO A 46 3.81 -8.82 0.02
N ASN A 47 3.77 -9.42 -1.16
CA ASN A 47 4.86 -9.38 -2.15
C ASN A 47 4.66 -8.32 -3.24
N CYS A 48 3.59 -7.54 -3.17
CA CYS A 48 3.30 -6.44 -4.09
C CYS A 48 4.44 -5.41 -4.10
N ALA A 49 4.83 -4.96 -5.28
CA ALA A 49 5.86 -3.93 -5.41
C ALA A 49 5.31 -2.56 -5.00
N THR A 50 6.16 -1.70 -4.44
CA THR A 50 5.75 -0.33 -4.08
C THR A 50 5.23 0.47 -5.29
N GLN A 51 5.72 0.16 -6.49
CA GLN A 51 5.24 0.79 -7.72
C GLN A 51 3.78 0.42 -8.01
N GLU A 52 3.39 -0.83 -7.81
CA GLU A 52 2.00 -1.28 -7.98
C GLU A 52 1.07 -0.65 -6.93
N VAL A 53 1.57 -0.46 -5.70
CA VAL A 53 0.86 0.30 -4.65
C VAL A 53 0.65 1.76 -5.05
N TYR A 54 1.65 2.37 -5.69
CA TYR A 54 1.52 3.72 -6.23
C TYR A 54 0.46 3.77 -7.34
N GLU A 55 0.63 2.97 -8.38
CA GLU A 55 -0.21 2.95 -9.58
C GLU A 55 -1.67 2.62 -9.26
N GLY A 56 -1.91 1.59 -8.45
CA GLY A 56 -3.26 1.13 -8.11
C GLY A 56 -3.89 1.80 -6.89
N GLY A 57 -3.18 2.67 -6.18
CA GLY A 57 -3.63 3.21 -4.89
C GLY A 57 -3.58 4.72 -4.74
N SER A 58 -2.51 5.37 -5.20
CA SER A 58 -2.26 6.79 -4.87
C SER A 58 -1.93 7.69 -6.06
N ARG A 59 -1.73 7.11 -7.24
CA ARG A 59 -1.39 7.83 -8.47
C ARG A 59 -2.42 8.89 -8.85
N ASP A 60 -3.70 8.53 -8.88
CA ASP A 60 -4.76 9.45 -9.29
C ASP A 60 -4.92 10.61 -8.30
N VAL A 61 -4.80 10.31 -7.00
CA VAL A 61 -4.78 11.33 -5.93
C VAL A 61 -3.59 12.26 -6.09
N ALA A 62 -2.40 11.73 -6.40
CA ALA A 62 -1.22 12.56 -6.59
C ALA A 62 -1.35 13.47 -7.83
N LEU A 63 -1.88 12.96 -8.94
CA LEU A 63 -2.05 13.72 -10.18
C LEU A 63 -3.20 14.73 -10.10
N SER A 64 -4.17 14.57 -9.19
CA SER A 64 -5.21 15.59 -8.98
C SER A 64 -4.62 16.94 -8.53
N ALA A 65 -3.41 16.93 -7.95
CA ALA A 65 -2.66 18.15 -7.65
C ALA A 65 -2.36 19.00 -8.89
N LEU A 66 -2.10 18.36 -10.03
CA LEU A 66 -1.85 19.04 -11.30
C LEU A 66 -3.13 19.64 -11.91
N ALA A 67 -4.30 19.11 -11.53
CA ALA A 67 -5.60 19.66 -11.88
C ALA A 67 -6.03 20.81 -10.95
N GLY A 68 -5.16 21.28 -10.05
CA GLY A 68 -5.43 22.39 -9.13
C GLY A 68 -6.18 22.00 -7.86
N THR A 69 -6.24 20.70 -7.52
CA THR A 69 -6.89 20.21 -6.29
C THR A 69 -5.86 19.80 -5.25
N ASN A 70 -6.03 20.21 -3.99
CA ASN A 70 -5.14 19.75 -2.92
C ASN A 70 -5.27 18.24 -2.69
N ALA A 71 -4.14 17.54 -2.69
CA ALA A 71 -4.07 16.10 -2.47
C ALA A 71 -3.29 15.77 -1.20
N THR A 72 -3.67 14.72 -0.48
CA THR A 72 -2.95 14.25 0.71
C THR A 72 -2.98 12.73 0.78
N ILE A 73 -1.80 12.12 0.96
CA ILE A 73 -1.63 10.67 1.07
C ILE A 73 -1.01 10.38 2.43
N PHE A 74 -1.67 9.52 3.21
CA PHE A 74 -1.19 9.11 4.53
C PHE A 74 -0.69 7.66 4.50
N ALA A 75 0.40 7.39 5.24
CA ALA A 75 0.77 6.04 5.62
C ALA A 75 0.47 5.85 7.11
N TYR A 76 -0.42 4.91 7.44
CA TYR A 76 -0.83 4.62 8.81
C TYR A 76 -0.57 3.16 9.20
N GLY A 77 -0.39 2.91 10.49
CA GLY A 77 -0.13 1.58 11.04
C GLY A 77 0.94 1.58 12.12
N GLN A 78 1.18 0.43 12.74
CA GLN A 78 2.17 0.28 13.82
C GLN A 78 3.62 0.54 13.36
N THR A 79 4.53 0.81 14.29
CA THR A 79 5.97 0.88 14.00
C THR A 79 6.46 -0.42 13.35
N SER A 80 7.36 -0.30 12.37
CA SER A 80 7.85 -1.44 11.57
C SER A 80 6.81 -2.09 10.64
N SER A 81 5.65 -1.45 10.37
CA SER A 81 4.66 -1.99 9.42
C SER A 81 4.99 -1.74 7.94
N GLY A 82 6.00 -0.92 7.63
CA GLY A 82 6.37 -0.57 6.25
C GLY A 82 5.89 0.81 5.77
N LYS A 83 5.39 1.67 6.67
CA LYS A 83 4.97 3.05 6.34
C LYS A 83 6.03 3.85 5.58
N THR A 84 7.23 3.98 6.16
CA THR A 84 8.35 4.73 5.55
C THR A 84 8.81 4.10 4.24
N PHE A 85 8.84 2.76 4.17
CA PHE A 85 9.19 2.03 2.96
C PHE A 85 8.25 2.35 1.80
N THR A 86 6.93 2.30 2.07
CA THR A 86 5.90 2.59 1.07
C THR A 86 5.92 4.06 0.67
N MET A 87 5.91 4.97 1.65
CA MET A 87 5.84 6.41 1.38
C MET A 87 7.07 6.94 0.65
N ARG A 88 8.25 6.36 0.87
CA ARG A 88 9.46 6.71 0.12
C ARG A 88 9.30 6.38 -1.36
N GLY A 89 8.91 5.15 -1.69
CA GLY A 89 8.72 4.74 -3.09
C GLY A 89 7.57 5.50 -3.77
N VAL A 90 6.46 5.72 -3.06
CA VAL A 90 5.35 6.54 -3.57
C VAL A 90 5.82 7.96 -3.86
N THR A 91 6.57 8.61 -2.96
CA THR A 91 7.10 9.96 -3.19
C THR A 91 8.00 10.01 -4.42
N GLU A 92 8.90 9.04 -4.58
CA GLU A 92 9.81 8.96 -5.74
C GLU A 92 9.01 8.83 -7.05
N SER A 93 7.99 7.97 -7.09
CA SER A 93 7.14 7.78 -8.27
C SER A 93 6.25 8.99 -8.58
N VAL A 94 5.66 9.62 -7.55
CA VAL A 94 4.85 10.84 -7.68
C VAL A 94 5.66 11.98 -8.32
N VAL A 95 6.86 12.22 -7.80
CA VAL A 95 7.73 13.29 -8.31
C VAL A 95 8.06 13.04 -9.78
N LYS A 96 8.40 11.79 -10.13
CA LYS A 96 8.68 11.40 -11.51
C LYS A 96 7.48 11.67 -12.43
N ASP A 97 6.30 11.18 -12.07
CA ASP A 97 5.08 11.34 -12.88
C ASP A 97 4.68 12.81 -13.04
N ILE A 98 4.83 13.63 -12.00
CA ILE A 98 4.58 15.08 -12.06
C ILE A 98 5.52 15.75 -13.06
N TYR A 99 6.83 15.48 -12.97
CA TYR A 99 7.79 16.08 -13.91
C TYR A 99 7.56 15.62 -15.35
N GLU A 100 7.25 14.35 -15.57
CA GLU A 100 6.89 13.83 -16.89
C GLU A 100 5.62 14.48 -17.45
N HIS A 101 4.61 14.68 -16.61
CA HIS A 101 3.38 15.36 -17.01
C HIS A 101 3.65 16.82 -17.40
N ILE A 102 4.42 17.56 -16.60
CA ILE A 102 4.78 18.96 -16.92
C ILE A 102 5.53 19.04 -18.24
N ARG A 103 6.52 18.16 -18.48
CA ARG A 103 7.29 18.14 -19.73
C ARG A 103 6.44 17.89 -20.96
N LYS A 104 5.44 17.00 -20.86
CA LYS A 104 4.52 16.68 -21.98
C LYS A 104 3.54 17.82 -22.25
N THR A 105 3.20 18.62 -21.24
CA THR A 105 2.22 19.71 -21.36
C THR A 105 2.86 21.05 -21.78
N GLN A 106 4.18 21.22 -21.67
CA GLN A 106 4.90 22.43 -22.08
C GLN A 106 4.94 22.71 -23.59
N GLU A 107 4.52 21.77 -24.45
CA GLU A 107 4.46 21.97 -25.92
C GLU A 107 3.10 22.48 -26.43
N ARG A 108 2.28 23.10 -25.56
CA ARG A 108 1.04 23.82 -25.94
C ARG A 108 1.08 25.26 -25.49
#